data_AF-A0AA86TES4-F1
#
_entry.id   AF-A0AA86TES4-F1
#
_cell.length_a   1.000
_cell.length_b   1.000
_cell.length_c   1.000
_cell.angle_alpha   90.00
_cell.angle_beta   90.00
_cell.angle_gamma   90.00
#
_symmetry.space_group_name_H-M   'P 1'
#
loop_
_entity.id
_entity.type
_entity.pdbx_description
1 polymer ?
#
loop_
_entity_poly.entity_id
_entity_poly.type
_entity_poly.pdbx_seq_one_letter_code
_entity_poly.pdbx_strand_id
1 'polypeptide(L)'
;MLSMMQPALLSFTVQNTEGEPVFLDSQECTPDRILLMDSFFNLLVWSGSTVAAWRQAGYHLKPEYANVKALLDSPKPDCEDILRGRFPSPRYDYADQGTSQARILLAKVNPASTHKTGCSQGEVVATDDVNLQQFLEVLKKTMVVVEK
;
A
#
# COMPACT_ATOMS: atom_id res chain seq x y z
N MET A 1 -15.80 -11.33 -1.36
CA MET A 1 -16.45 -10.87 -0.11
C MET A 1 -15.45 -10.49 0.99
N LEU A 2 -14.21 -11.03 1.00
CA LEU A 2 -13.17 -10.67 1.99
C LEU A 2 -12.63 -9.23 1.84
N SER A 3 -12.51 -8.73 0.60
CA SER A 3 -11.97 -7.39 0.27
C SER A 3 -12.78 -6.21 0.83
N MET A 4 -13.99 -6.44 1.36
CA MET A 4 -14.78 -5.40 2.04
C MET A 4 -14.38 -5.20 3.51
N MET A 5 -13.88 -6.24 4.20
CA MET A 5 -13.46 -6.14 5.60
C MET A 5 -11.95 -5.96 5.76
N GLN A 6 -11.15 -6.57 4.89
CA GLN A 6 -9.70 -6.40 4.87
C GLN A 6 -9.25 -6.02 3.45
N PRO A 7 -8.85 -4.77 3.23
CA PRO A 7 -8.26 -4.37 1.96
C PRO A 7 -7.04 -5.24 1.64
N ALA A 8 -6.93 -5.68 0.40
CA ALA A 8 -5.74 -6.39 -0.06
C ALA A 8 -4.68 -5.37 -0.52
N LEU A 9 -3.42 -5.69 -0.24
CA LEU A 9 -2.28 -4.91 -0.71
C LEU A 9 -1.34 -5.84 -1.49
N LEU A 10 -1.10 -5.52 -2.74
CA LEU A 10 -0.14 -6.21 -3.61
C LEU A 10 1.08 -5.31 -3.82
N SER A 11 2.27 -5.88 -3.72
CA SER A 11 3.56 -5.20 -3.92
C SER A 11 4.21 -5.67 -5.22
N PHE A 12 4.63 -4.71 -6.04
CA PHE A 12 5.37 -4.93 -7.27
C PHE A 12 6.74 -4.27 -7.15
N THR A 13 7.78 -5.03 -7.47
CA THR A 13 9.17 -4.57 -7.47
C THR A 13 9.83 -4.88 -8.80
N VAL A 14 11.01 -4.30 -9.05
CA VAL A 14 11.76 -4.60 -10.28
C VAL A 14 12.13 -6.08 -10.36
N GLN A 15 12.35 -6.74 -9.22
CA GLN A 15 12.68 -8.15 -9.12
C GLN A 15 11.45 -9.05 -9.22
N ASN A 16 10.30 -8.58 -8.72
CA ASN A 16 9.04 -9.33 -8.72
C ASN A 16 7.91 -8.48 -9.31
N THR A 17 7.63 -8.70 -10.59
CA THR A 17 6.55 -8.03 -11.34
C THR A 17 5.22 -8.79 -11.29
N GLU A 18 5.16 -10.00 -10.73
CA GLU A 18 3.92 -10.78 -10.66
C GLU A 18 2.99 -10.34 -9.52
N GLY A 19 3.50 -9.49 -8.61
CA GLY A 19 2.74 -8.98 -7.49
C GLY A 19 2.74 -9.96 -6.33
N GLU A 20 3.30 -9.56 -5.19
CA GLU A 20 3.26 -10.35 -3.97
C GLU A 20 2.26 -9.76 -2.95
N PRO A 21 1.42 -10.59 -2.29
CA PRO A 21 0.57 -10.13 -1.21
C PRO A 21 1.41 -9.68 -0.02
N VAL A 22 1.20 -8.45 0.43
CA VAL A 22 1.89 -7.86 1.58
C VAL A 22 0.90 -7.43 2.66
N PHE A 23 1.40 -7.20 3.87
CA PHE A 23 0.58 -6.71 4.96
C PHE A 23 0.13 -5.27 4.70
N LEU A 24 -1.07 -4.93 5.18
CA LEU A 24 -1.59 -3.56 5.10
C LEU A 24 -0.93 -2.69 6.18
N ASP A 25 0.36 -2.47 6.05
CA ASP A 25 1.20 -1.77 7.03
C ASP A 25 2.01 -0.65 6.37
N SER A 26 2.16 0.45 7.10
CA SER A 26 3.03 1.59 6.76
C SER A 26 4.48 1.21 6.39
N GLN A 27 4.99 0.09 6.93
CA GLN A 27 6.34 -0.39 6.64
C GLN A 27 6.51 -0.86 5.19
N GLU A 28 5.41 -1.29 4.56
CA GLU A 28 5.41 -1.71 3.15
C GLU A 28 5.44 -0.51 2.18
N CYS A 29 5.21 0.72 2.65
CA CYS A 29 5.29 1.94 1.85
C CYS A 29 6.76 2.37 1.62
N THR A 30 7.54 1.53 0.91
CA THR A 30 8.95 1.80 0.58
C THR A 30 9.10 2.52 -0.77
N PRO A 31 10.18 3.30 -0.99
CA PRO A 31 10.28 4.18 -2.16
C PRO A 31 10.53 3.45 -3.49
N ASP A 32 10.94 2.19 -3.45
CA ASP A 32 11.44 1.36 -4.56
C ASP A 32 10.40 0.40 -5.15
N ARG A 33 9.14 0.48 -4.72
CA ARG A 33 8.06 -0.42 -5.15
C ARG A 33 6.80 0.31 -5.57
N ILE A 34 5.91 -0.42 -6.23
CA ILE A 34 4.53 -0.01 -6.52
C ILE A 34 3.60 -0.86 -5.67
N LEU A 35 2.60 -0.24 -5.07
CA LEU A 35 1.57 -0.90 -4.28
C LEU A 35 0.22 -0.77 -4.97
N LEU A 36 -0.50 -1.87 -5.11
CA LEU A 36 -1.90 -1.90 -5.52
C LEU A 36 -2.77 -2.19 -4.31
N MET A 37 -3.52 -1.18 -3.87
CA MET A 37 -4.48 -1.31 -2.78
C MET A 37 -5.88 -1.49 -3.34
N ASP A 38 -6.54 -2.56 -2.92
CA ASP A 38 -7.93 -2.84 -3.23
C ASP A 38 -8.78 -2.80 -1.94
N SER A 39 -9.61 -1.77 -1.79
CA SER A 39 -10.50 -1.57 -0.65
C SER A 39 -12.00 -1.70 -1.01
N PHE A 40 -12.34 -2.59 -1.96
CA PHE A 40 -13.67 -2.76 -2.56
C PHE A 40 -14.22 -1.53 -3.30
N PHE A 41 -14.40 -0.41 -2.60
CA PHE A 41 -14.89 0.86 -3.12
C PHE A 41 -13.80 1.73 -3.76
N ASN A 42 -12.54 1.53 -3.36
CA ASN A 42 -11.40 2.25 -3.91
C ASN A 42 -10.38 1.24 -4.43
N LEU A 43 -9.82 1.55 -5.59
CA LEU A 43 -8.68 0.87 -6.18
C LEU A 43 -7.60 1.93 -6.38
N LEU A 44 -6.48 1.78 -5.68
CA LEU A 44 -5.41 2.77 -5.68
C LEU A 44 -4.10 2.12 -6.11
N VAL A 45 -3.47 2.71 -7.13
CA VAL A 45 -2.07 2.42 -7.46
C VAL A 45 -1.21 3.49 -6.80
N TRP A 46 -0.35 3.08 -5.89
CA TRP A 46 0.61 3.94 -5.20
C TRP A 46 2.02 3.63 -5.69
N SER A 47 2.80 4.65 -6.08
CA SER A 47 4.21 4.47 -6.42
C SER A 47 5.13 5.13 -5.42
N GLY A 48 6.16 4.40 -5.00
CA GLY A 48 7.23 4.92 -4.18
C GLY A 48 7.99 6.05 -4.87
N SER A 49 8.61 6.92 -4.07
CA SER A 49 9.30 8.12 -4.57
C SER A 49 10.41 7.83 -5.59
N THR A 50 11.15 6.72 -5.45
CA THR A 50 12.17 6.31 -6.41
C THR A 50 11.55 5.86 -7.74
N VAL A 51 10.48 5.06 -7.69
CA VAL A 51 9.75 4.64 -8.90
C VAL A 51 9.13 5.83 -9.61
N ALA A 52 8.52 6.75 -8.85
CA ALA A 52 7.97 7.99 -9.38
C ALA A 52 9.06 8.85 -10.05
N ALA A 53 10.25 8.94 -9.45
CA ALA A 53 11.39 9.65 -10.03
C ALA A 53 11.87 9.01 -11.34
N TRP A 54 11.96 7.67 -11.42
CA TRP A 54 12.31 6.98 -12.67
C TRP A 54 11.29 7.21 -13.78
N ARG A 55 10.00 7.26 -13.42
CA ARG A 55 8.93 7.59 -14.35
C ARG A 55 9.06 9.02 -14.87
N GLN A 56 9.28 9.99 -13.98
CA GLN A 56 9.48 11.40 -14.35
C GLN A 56 10.74 11.63 -15.19
N ALA A 57 11.83 10.91 -14.90
CA ALA A 57 13.08 10.95 -15.66
C ALA A 57 12.97 10.26 -17.04
N GLY A 58 11.85 9.62 -17.36
CA GLY A 58 11.62 8.97 -18.64
C GLY A 58 12.43 7.69 -18.85
N TYR A 59 12.91 7.03 -17.78
CA TYR A 59 13.69 5.80 -17.93
C TYR A 59 12.90 4.67 -18.60
N HIS A 60 11.60 4.58 -18.34
CA HIS A 60 10.70 3.64 -19.01
C HIS A 60 10.59 3.79 -20.54
N LEU A 61 11.06 4.91 -21.12
CA LEU A 61 11.10 5.14 -22.57
C LEU A 61 12.40 4.61 -23.20
N LYS A 62 13.43 4.37 -22.40
CA LYS A 62 14.74 3.92 -22.88
C LYS A 62 14.76 2.39 -22.95
N PRO A 63 15.23 1.79 -24.06
CA PRO A 63 15.27 0.33 -24.21
C PRO A 63 16.19 -0.35 -23.18
N GLU A 64 17.19 0.37 -22.68
CA GLU A 64 18.13 -0.10 -21.64
C GLU A 64 17.45 -0.34 -20.28
N TYR A 65 16.31 0.32 -20.01
CA TYR A 65 15.57 0.22 -18.76
C TYR A 65 14.19 -0.43 -18.97
N ALA A 66 14.16 -1.49 -19.78
CA ALA A 66 12.94 -2.27 -20.04
C ALA A 66 12.29 -2.82 -18.76
N ASN A 67 13.11 -3.10 -17.74
CA ASN A 67 12.67 -3.51 -16.41
C ASN A 67 11.81 -2.46 -15.69
N VAL A 68 12.15 -1.16 -15.79
CA VAL A 68 11.35 -0.07 -15.21
C VAL A 68 10.00 0.04 -15.92
N LYS A 69 9.99 -0.12 -17.25
CA LYS A 69 8.74 -0.16 -18.00
C LYS A 69 7.87 -1.33 -17.59
N ALA A 70 8.45 -2.53 -17.45
CA ALA A 70 7.74 -3.72 -17.00
C ALA A 70 7.11 -3.51 -15.61
N LEU A 71 7.84 -2.90 -14.67
CA LEU A 71 7.32 -2.55 -13.34
C LEU A 71 6.14 -1.56 -13.41
N LEU A 72 6.23 -0.50 -14.22
CA LEU A 72 5.13 0.46 -14.36
C LEU A 72 3.88 -0.12 -15.02
N ASP A 73 4.05 -1.15 -15.84
CA ASP A 73 2.98 -1.85 -16.53
C ASP A 73 2.38 -2.99 -15.71
N SER A 74 3.10 -3.52 -14.71
CA SER A 74 2.69 -4.71 -13.95
C SER A 74 1.34 -4.62 -13.22
N PRO A 75 0.94 -3.50 -12.57
CA PRO A 75 -0.35 -3.46 -11.87
C PRO A 75 -1.56 -3.27 -12.81
N LYS A 76 -1.34 -2.91 -14.09
CA LYS A 76 -2.41 -2.60 -15.05
C LYS A 76 -3.39 -3.76 -15.29
N PRO A 77 -2.96 -4.99 -15.61
CA PRO A 77 -3.87 -6.11 -15.83
C PRO A 77 -4.76 -6.35 -14.60
N ASP A 78 -4.17 -6.39 -13.40
CA ASP A 78 -4.92 -6.60 -12.15
C ASP A 78 -5.95 -5.49 -11.92
N CYS A 79 -5.58 -4.23 -12.21
CA CYS A 79 -6.51 -3.11 -12.10
C CYS A 79 -7.70 -3.25 -13.06
N GLU A 80 -7.45 -3.60 -14.33
CA GLU A 80 -8.50 -3.78 -15.31
C GLU A 80 -9.44 -4.93 -14.95
N ASP A 81 -8.90 -6.04 -14.46
CA ASP A 81 -9.69 -7.19 -14.05
C ASP A 81 -10.59 -6.86 -12.86
N ILE A 82 -10.08 -6.11 -11.88
CA ILE A 82 -10.87 -5.62 -10.74
C ILE A 82 -11.97 -4.66 -11.21
N LEU A 83 -11.64 -3.73 -12.11
CA LEU A 83 -12.60 -2.73 -12.62
C LEU A 83 -13.73 -3.38 -13.45
N ARG A 84 -13.42 -4.39 -14.26
CA ARG A 84 -14.42 -5.12 -15.06
C ARG A 84 -15.25 -6.09 -14.21
N GLY A 85 -14.63 -6.73 -13.21
CA GLY A 85 -15.28 -7.76 -12.40
C GLY A 85 -16.17 -7.24 -11.27
N ARG A 86 -16.13 -5.94 -10.95
CA ARG A 86 -16.78 -5.40 -9.75
C ARG A 86 -17.96 -4.48 -10.04
N PHE A 87 -19.03 -4.65 -9.25
CA PHE A 87 -20.19 -3.77 -9.23
C PHE A 87 -20.58 -3.39 -7.78
N PRO A 88 -20.78 -2.10 -7.48
CA PRO A 88 -20.49 -0.94 -8.34
C PRO A 88 -18.99 -0.82 -8.65
N SER A 89 -18.64 -0.22 -9.78
CA SER A 89 -17.24 0.00 -10.15
C SER A 89 -16.53 0.78 -9.04
N PRO A 90 -15.35 0.34 -8.59
CA PRO A 90 -14.58 1.09 -7.61
C PRO A 90 -14.12 2.41 -8.21
N ARG A 91 -13.90 3.39 -7.33
CA ARG A 91 -13.16 4.58 -7.69
C ARG A 91 -11.69 4.21 -7.92
N TYR A 92 -11.17 4.49 -9.11
CA TYR A 92 -9.78 4.25 -9.47
C TYR A 92 -8.97 5.54 -9.34
N ASP A 93 -7.93 5.52 -8.51
CA ASP A 93 -7.01 6.64 -8.33
C ASP A 93 -5.55 6.17 -8.49
N TYR A 94 -4.69 7.10 -8.87
CA TYR A 94 -3.25 6.90 -8.92
C TYR A 94 -2.58 7.95 -8.02
N ALA A 95 -1.61 7.53 -7.21
CA ALA A 95 -0.87 8.40 -6.31
C ALA A 95 0.63 8.09 -6.32
N ASP A 96 1.44 9.12 -6.12
CA ASP A 96 2.87 8.96 -5.80
C ASP A 96 3.10 9.26 -4.32
N GLN A 97 4.17 8.71 -3.74
CA GLN A 97 4.59 9.00 -2.37
C GLN A 97 4.68 10.51 -2.12
N GLY A 98 4.09 10.98 -1.01
CA GLY A 98 4.02 12.40 -0.65
C GLY A 98 2.95 13.23 -1.37
N THR A 99 2.17 12.65 -2.28
CA THR A 99 1.04 13.35 -2.93
C THR A 99 -0.21 13.36 -2.07
N SER A 100 -1.14 14.28 -2.33
CA SER A 100 -2.38 14.41 -1.55
C SER A 100 -3.29 13.17 -1.63
N GLN A 101 -3.26 12.45 -2.76
CA GLN A 101 -4.01 11.21 -2.99
C GLN A 101 -3.38 10.01 -2.27
N ALA A 102 -2.08 10.05 -1.95
CA ALA A 102 -1.43 8.97 -1.19
C ALA A 102 -2.03 8.80 0.22
N ARG A 103 -2.69 9.85 0.74
CA ARG A 103 -3.44 9.78 2.01
C ARG A 103 -4.56 8.75 2.00
N ILE A 104 -5.09 8.36 0.83
CA ILE A 104 -6.08 7.29 0.71
C ILE A 104 -5.50 5.96 1.20
N LEU A 105 -4.24 5.67 0.88
CA LEU A 105 -3.52 4.49 1.38
C LEU A 105 -3.19 4.66 2.87
N LEU A 106 -2.59 5.80 3.23
CA LEU A 106 -2.10 6.03 4.59
C LEU A 106 -3.20 6.00 5.66
N ALA A 107 -4.44 6.35 5.30
CA ALA A 107 -5.59 6.27 6.19
C ALA A 107 -6.09 4.82 6.43
N LYS A 108 -5.60 3.85 5.66
CA LYS A 108 -6.04 2.43 5.73
C LYS A 108 -4.95 1.49 6.23
N VAL A 109 -3.68 1.88 6.15
CA VAL A 109 -2.57 1.08 6.66
C VAL A 109 -2.46 1.15 8.16
N ASN A 110 -2.00 0.05 8.76
CA ASN A 110 -1.61 0.03 10.17
C ASN A 110 -0.42 1.00 10.39
N PRO A 111 -0.52 1.95 11.34
CA PRO A 111 0.55 2.89 11.64
C PRO A 111 1.62 2.22 12.53
N ALA A 112 2.41 1.29 11.97
CA ALA A 112 3.52 0.70 12.71
C ALA A 112 4.62 1.73 13.04
N SER A 113 4.82 2.71 12.15
CA SER A 113 5.69 3.88 12.40
C SER A 113 4.85 5.15 12.52
N THR A 114 4.77 5.70 13.73
CA THR A 114 4.11 6.99 13.99
C THR A 114 5.14 8.08 14.23
N HIS A 115 4.72 9.33 14.15
CA HIS A 115 5.56 10.49 14.50
C HIS A 115 6.13 10.45 15.94
N LYS A 116 5.53 9.62 16.83
CA LYS A 116 5.95 9.44 18.23
C LYS A 116 6.99 8.34 18.41
N THR A 117 6.97 7.30 17.56
CA THR A 117 7.81 6.11 17.71
C THR A 117 9.00 6.06 16.74
N GLY A 118 9.00 6.89 15.69
CA GLY A 118 10.17 7.16 14.85
C GLY A 118 10.92 5.89 14.41
N CYS A 119 10.32 5.07 13.56
CA CYS A 119 11.00 3.93 12.95
C CYS A 119 11.64 4.30 11.60
N SER A 120 12.77 3.68 11.26
CA SER A 120 13.65 4.03 10.14
C SER A 120 13.24 3.50 8.76
N GLN A 121 12.16 2.70 8.67
CA GLN A 121 11.65 2.12 7.42
C GLN A 121 10.15 2.38 7.26
N GLY A 122 9.73 2.78 6.05
CA GLY A 122 8.33 3.04 5.68
C GLY A 122 7.92 4.51 5.76
N GLU A 123 6.69 4.79 5.33
CA GLU A 123 6.10 6.14 5.38
C GLU A 123 5.54 6.41 6.78
N VAL A 124 5.96 7.51 7.42
CA VAL A 124 5.50 7.87 8.77
C VAL A 124 4.04 8.32 8.70
N VAL A 125 3.16 7.57 9.36
CA VAL A 125 1.73 7.91 9.41
C VAL A 125 1.51 8.91 10.54
N ALA A 126 1.03 10.10 10.20
CA ALA A 126 0.69 11.15 11.15
C ALA A 126 -0.69 10.89 11.77
N THR A 127 -0.80 9.84 12.60
CA THR A 127 -2.02 9.51 13.36
C THR A 127 -1.71 9.29 14.85
N ASP A 128 -2.73 9.48 15.68
CA ASP A 128 -2.76 9.10 17.10
C ASP A 128 -3.40 7.72 17.31
N ASP A 129 -3.78 7.04 16.23
CA ASP A 129 -4.36 5.70 16.30
C ASP A 129 -3.39 4.67 16.90
N VAL A 130 -3.98 3.72 17.61
CA VAL A 130 -3.28 2.64 18.30
C VAL A 130 -2.79 1.63 17.27
N ASN A 131 -1.50 1.28 17.31
CA ASN A 131 -1.00 0.23 16.41
C ASN A 131 -1.56 -1.15 16.80
N LEU A 132 -1.57 -2.10 15.87
CA LEU A 132 -2.11 -3.45 16.12
C LEU A 132 -1.45 -4.16 17.31
N GLN A 133 -0.16 -3.97 17.53
CA GLN A 133 0.56 -4.61 18.63
C GLN A 133 0.08 -4.14 20.00
N GLN A 134 -0.07 -2.82 20.18
CA GLN A 134 -0.61 -2.21 21.39
C GLN A 134 -2.06 -2.63 21.62
N PHE A 135 -2.88 -2.72 20.56
CA PHE A 135 -4.24 -3.26 20.68
C PHE A 135 -4.24 -4.69 21.22
N LEU A 136 -3.39 -5.57 20.66
CA LEU A 136 -3.27 -6.95 21.10
C LEU A 136 -2.74 -7.06 22.55
N GLU A 137 -1.84 -6.19 22.97
CA GLU A 137 -1.36 -6.14 24.36
C GLU A 137 -2.47 -5.75 25.34
N VAL A 138 -3.24 -4.72 25.02
CA VAL A 138 -4.39 -4.30 25.84
C VAL A 138 -5.43 -5.41 25.91
N LEU A 139 -5.75 -6.04 24.77
CA LEU A 139 -6.70 -7.16 24.70
C LEU A 139 -6.27 -8.35 25.57
N LYS A 140 -4.99 -8.73 25.49
CA LYS A 140 -4.43 -9.80 26.34
C LYS A 140 -4.54 -9.44 27.82
N LYS A 141 -4.22 -8.19 28.18
CA LYS A 141 -4.29 -7.72 29.56
C LYS A 141 -5.72 -7.69 30.10
N THR A 142 -6.71 -7.26 29.32
CA THR A 142 -8.11 -7.24 29.75
C THR A 142 -8.71 -8.64 29.87
N MET A 143 -8.39 -9.59 28.98
CA MET A 143 -8.91 -10.96 29.12
C MET A 143 -8.44 -11.65 30.41
N VAL A 144 -7.18 -11.45 30.81
CA VAL A 144 -6.62 -12.08 32.03
C VAL A 144 -7.19 -11.47 33.32
N VAL A 145 -7.74 -10.25 33.26
CA VAL A 145 -8.33 -9.56 34.44
C VAL A 145 -9.79 -9.98 34.70
N VAL A 146 -10.51 -10.51 33.70
CA VAL A 146 -11.92 -10.94 33.83
C VAL A 146 -12.06 -12.28 34.58
N GLU A 147 -10.99 -13.04 34.78
CA GLU A 147 -11.00 -14.30 35.55
C GLU A 147 -10.89 -14.12 37.09
N LYS A 148 -11.30 -12.98 37.64
CA LYS A 148 -11.44 -12.78 39.10
C LYS A 148 -12.81 -12.21 39.45
#